data_AF-A0A8T0DA08-F1
#
_entry.id   AF-A0A8T0DA08-F1
#
_cell.length_a   1.000
_cell.length_b   1.000
_cell.length_c   1.000
_cell.angle_alpha   90.00
_cell.angle_beta   90.00
_cell.angle_gamma   90.00
#
_symmetry.space_group_name_H-M   'P 1'
#
loop_
_entity.id
_entity.type
_entity.pdbx_description
1 polymer ?
#
loop_
_entity_poly.entity_id
_entity_poly.type
_entity_poly.pdbx_seq_one_letter_code
_entity_poly.pdbx_strand_id
1 'polypeptide(L)'
;MYTIDGWFWSPNTTLTGDWDVKYLILSLTSSVYGIVLLFAGTAGNLCLALILGQDRRRLNTKTKVLFCLMAALDTGVLWIAIPRYWTRVTFQWDFRVAHPQLCPYHVFAVYVSSNLAGSVYSVLCVDRCLVIYHKLEGRRIKATRERVPVGSVQRSQTDGGCGCCVSFHPVHCTSTGSNFRKTGVGIHRKSSLKIEHTCHESTLKRFRSVDQLTNKPTKYLKRLSESNLQHIELPTLQGHGRKWRNCFAALSLLYVRHSNKWIVFGMLLSATLIFLKHSVAFSYVHADLTNGCHSHSVAAWRDYSDFFTQSILPYLIIIPANLAVYRALKRHRMLLVSLKMTATHGARVAVPKYPLAHTKPQRRRTLTSIDQIDQHPSIKPVDSSSHSPTVPRSTETDISPASHLAKNHMYVFKTLITLGILHFVINLPGSLYAQVILHHTSNWWIRTLEGNLLYDTLLMISFTNNGASFFILLCTVNGFRSRVRSFYCCENSTKKLTSYGQPIPTCLKLPQNSQCVSGH
;
A
#
# COMPACT_ATOMS: atom_id res chain seq x y z
N MET A 1 -3.98 16.60 49.88
CA MET A 1 -3.74 15.14 49.88
C MET A 1 -5.11 14.49 49.78
N TYR A 2 -5.60 14.25 48.57
CA TYR A 2 -6.86 13.53 48.36
C TYR A 2 -6.57 12.07 48.71
N THR A 3 -7.18 11.57 49.78
CA THR A 3 -7.09 10.16 50.12
C THR A 3 -7.66 9.34 48.96
N ILE A 4 -6.95 8.29 48.57
CA ILE A 4 -7.27 7.38 47.47
C ILE A 4 -8.50 6.48 47.82
N ASP A 5 -9.20 6.81 48.89
CA ASP A 5 -10.28 6.00 49.46
C ASP A 5 -11.62 6.14 48.71
N GLY A 6 -11.73 7.08 47.75
CA GLY A 6 -12.97 7.30 46.98
C GLY A 6 -13.16 6.40 45.76
N TRP A 7 -12.12 5.70 45.30
CA TRP A 7 -12.17 4.79 44.14
C TRP A 7 -12.11 3.32 44.52
N PHE A 8 -11.71 3.03 45.77
CA PHE A 8 -11.77 1.69 46.33
C PHE A 8 -13.18 1.47 46.85
N TRP A 9 -13.96 0.66 46.12
CA TRP A 9 -15.14 -0.07 46.57
C TRP A 9 -15.67 0.36 47.94
N SER A 10 -16.67 1.24 47.98
CA SER A 10 -17.45 1.41 49.21
C SER A 10 -18.11 0.06 49.50
N PRO A 11 -17.74 -0.65 50.58
CA PRO A 11 -18.21 -2.02 50.82
C PRO A 11 -19.72 -2.14 51.06
N ASN A 12 -20.43 -1.00 51.13
CA ASN A 12 -21.80 -0.91 51.61
C ASN A 12 -22.85 -0.76 50.50
N THR A 13 -22.48 -0.75 49.22
CA THR A 13 -23.49 -0.93 48.17
C THR A 13 -23.86 -2.40 48.14
N THR A 14 -25.05 -2.74 48.65
CA THR A 14 -25.68 -4.05 48.51
C THR A 14 -25.89 -4.34 47.02
N LEU A 15 -24.92 -5.02 46.42
CA LEU A 15 -24.96 -5.41 45.02
C LEU A 15 -26.16 -6.34 44.78
N THR A 16 -26.97 -5.97 43.79
CA THR A 16 -28.04 -6.83 43.28
C THR A 16 -27.39 -7.84 42.31
N GLY A 17 -27.56 -9.14 42.59
CA GLY A 17 -26.70 -10.21 42.05
C GLY A 17 -26.66 -10.42 40.52
N ASP A 18 -27.49 -9.73 39.72
CA ASP A 18 -27.42 -9.84 38.24
C ASP A 18 -26.26 -9.01 37.64
N TRP A 19 -25.83 -7.95 38.34
CA TRP A 19 -24.75 -7.08 37.85
C TRP A 19 -23.36 -7.67 38.07
N ASP A 20 -23.21 -8.52 39.10
CA ASP A 20 -21.98 -9.23 39.39
C ASP A 20 -21.55 -10.14 38.24
N VAL A 21 -22.51 -10.86 37.66
CA VAL A 21 -22.21 -11.83 36.60
C VAL A 21 -21.76 -11.14 35.32
N LYS A 22 -22.44 -10.05 34.90
CA LYS A 22 -22.07 -9.29 33.70
C LYS A 22 -20.69 -8.66 33.85
N TYR A 23 -20.42 -8.06 35.01
CA TYR A 23 -19.13 -7.46 35.31
C TYR A 23 -18.02 -8.51 35.32
N LEU A 24 -18.24 -9.66 35.97
CA LEU A 24 -17.28 -10.76 36.03
C LEU A 24 -16.95 -11.30 34.64
N ILE A 25 -17.97 -11.55 33.80
CA ILE A 25 -17.78 -12.03 32.44
C ILE A 25 -16.98 -11.03 31.62
N LEU A 26 -17.33 -9.74 31.68
CA LEU A 26 -16.65 -8.71 30.91
C LEU A 26 -15.20 -8.51 31.38
N SER A 27 -14.97 -8.48 32.69
CA SER A 27 -13.63 -8.39 33.28
C SER A 27 -12.75 -9.59 32.90
N LEU A 28 -13.27 -10.82 33.03
CA LEU A 28 -12.55 -12.04 32.64
C LEU A 28 -12.23 -12.05 31.15
N THR A 29 -13.22 -11.72 30.31
CA THR A 29 -13.04 -11.67 28.85
C THR A 29 -11.98 -10.64 28.46
N SER A 30 -12.05 -9.43 29.03
CA SER A 30 -11.07 -8.37 28.79
C SER A 30 -9.68 -8.76 29.30
N SER A 31 -9.57 -9.40 30.47
CA SER A 31 -8.28 -9.87 31.00
C SER A 31 -7.61 -10.89 30.09
N VAL A 32 -8.34 -11.95 29.68
CA VAL A 32 -7.84 -12.96 28.75
C VAL A 32 -7.48 -12.32 27.41
N TYR A 33 -8.34 -11.45 26.90
CA TYR A 33 -8.12 -10.74 25.65
C TYR A 33 -6.86 -9.87 25.69
N GLY A 34 -6.59 -9.16 26.79
CA GLY A 34 -5.39 -8.35 26.97
C GLY A 34 -4.10 -9.17 26.90
N ILE A 35 -4.06 -10.33 27.58
CA ILE A 35 -2.92 -11.25 27.53
C ILE A 35 -2.71 -11.79 26.11
N VAL A 36 -3.78 -12.26 25.48
CA VAL A 36 -3.72 -12.77 24.10
C VAL A 36 -3.20 -11.69 23.16
N LEU A 37 -3.72 -10.47 23.26
CA LEU A 37 -3.29 -9.36 22.42
C LEU A 37 -1.82 -9.00 22.65
N LEU A 38 -1.35 -8.97 23.90
CA LEU A 38 0.04 -8.68 24.24
C LEU A 38 1.00 -9.72 23.66
N PHE A 39 0.79 -11.01 23.96
CA PHE A 39 1.72 -12.07 23.54
C PHE A 39 1.59 -12.41 22.06
N ALA A 40 0.36 -12.61 21.56
CA ALA A 40 0.13 -12.98 20.18
C ALA A 40 0.44 -11.81 19.23
N GLY A 41 0.14 -10.58 19.64
CA GLY A 41 0.50 -9.36 18.90
C GLY A 41 2.02 -9.15 18.85
N THR A 42 2.72 -9.29 19.98
CA THR A 42 4.20 -9.18 20.02
C THR A 42 4.86 -10.25 19.16
N ALA A 43 4.46 -11.52 19.31
CA ALA A 43 5.00 -12.62 18.53
C ALA A 43 4.72 -12.43 17.02
N GLY A 44 3.50 -11.98 16.68
CA GLY A 44 3.12 -11.68 15.31
C GLY A 44 3.95 -10.57 14.68
N ASN A 45 4.16 -9.46 15.39
CA ASN A 45 4.95 -8.32 14.92
C ASN A 45 6.44 -8.68 14.79
N LEU A 46 6.99 -9.45 15.72
CA LEU A 46 8.34 -9.99 15.61
C LEU A 46 8.49 -10.91 14.39
N CYS A 47 7.56 -11.85 14.21
CA CYS A 47 7.54 -12.74 13.06
C CYS A 47 7.44 -11.97 11.73
N LEU A 48 6.59 -10.93 11.70
CA LEU A 48 6.46 -10.02 10.57
C LEU A 48 7.79 -9.34 10.24
N ALA A 49 8.46 -8.75 11.23
CA ALA A 49 9.75 -8.08 11.06
C ALA A 49 10.83 -9.05 10.55
N LEU A 50 10.90 -10.27 11.11
CA LEU A 50 11.86 -11.30 10.71
C LEU A 50 11.63 -11.78 9.26
N ILE A 51 10.39 -12.13 8.90
CA ILE A 51 10.05 -12.62 7.56
C ILE A 51 10.32 -11.55 6.50
N LEU A 52 9.96 -10.29 6.78
CA LEU A 52 10.20 -9.19 5.84
C LEU A 52 11.67 -8.76 5.79
N GLY A 53 12.40 -8.88 6.90
CA GLY A 53 13.85 -8.65 6.96
C GLY A 53 14.64 -9.66 6.13
N GLN A 54 14.24 -10.93 6.13
CA GLN A 54 14.90 -11.98 5.36
C GLN A 54 14.61 -11.92 3.85
N ASP A 55 13.45 -11.39 3.44
CA ASP A 55 13.07 -11.37 2.03
C ASP A 55 13.81 -10.31 1.21
N ARG A 56 15.04 -10.61 0.78
CA ARG A 56 15.86 -9.69 -0.04
C ARG A 56 15.23 -9.34 -1.40
N ARG A 57 14.43 -10.22 -2.02
CA ARG A 57 14.12 -10.15 -3.47
C ARG A 57 12.81 -9.44 -3.85
N ARG A 58 11.79 -9.36 -2.98
CA ARG A 58 10.44 -8.91 -3.44
C ARG A 58 10.06 -7.49 -3.09
N LEU A 59 10.53 -6.97 -1.95
CA LEU A 59 10.21 -5.62 -1.49
C LEU A 59 11.40 -4.70 -1.68
N ASN A 60 11.13 -3.45 -2.03
CA ASN A 60 12.14 -2.40 -1.98
C ASN A 60 12.64 -2.26 -0.53
N THR A 61 13.94 -2.06 -0.34
CA THR A 61 14.57 -1.89 0.99
C THR A 61 13.83 -0.85 1.84
N LYS A 62 13.41 0.27 1.23
CA LYS A 62 12.65 1.35 1.90
C LYS A 62 11.37 0.84 2.55
N THR A 63 10.60 0.04 1.82
CA THR A 63 9.33 -0.48 2.33
C THR A 63 9.55 -1.52 3.42
N LYS A 64 10.63 -2.30 3.35
CA LYS A 64 10.99 -3.20 4.45
C LYS A 64 11.25 -2.42 5.71
N VAL A 65 12.04 -1.34 5.63
CA VAL A 65 12.29 -0.45 6.76
C VAL A 65 10.98 0.12 7.31
N LEU A 66 10.06 0.56 6.46
CA LEU A 66 8.73 1.04 6.90
C LEU A 66 7.92 -0.05 7.61
N PHE A 67 7.89 -1.28 7.09
CA PHE A 67 7.18 -2.39 7.73
C PHE A 67 7.83 -2.82 9.04
N CYS A 68 9.17 -2.87 9.12
CA CYS A 68 9.87 -3.18 10.36
C CYS A 68 9.66 -2.08 11.40
N LEU A 69 9.69 -0.80 10.98
CA LEU A 69 9.39 0.33 11.86
C LEU A 69 7.95 0.27 12.36
N MET A 70 6.98 -0.03 11.49
CA MET A 70 5.58 -0.23 11.87
C MET A 70 5.45 -1.36 12.89
N ALA A 71 6.06 -2.52 12.65
CA ALA A 71 6.03 -3.65 13.59
C ALA A 71 6.69 -3.32 14.94
N ALA A 72 7.77 -2.53 14.95
CA ALA A 72 8.42 -2.07 16.17
C ALA A 72 7.53 -1.10 16.96
N LEU A 73 6.88 -0.15 16.27
CA LEU A 73 5.95 0.80 16.89
C LEU A 73 4.71 0.10 17.43
N ASP A 74 4.12 -0.82 16.66
CA ASP A 74 3.00 -1.64 17.09
C ASP A 74 3.35 -2.45 18.34
N THR A 75 4.54 -3.06 18.37
CA THR A 75 5.04 -3.76 19.56
C THR A 75 5.22 -2.81 20.73
N GLY A 76 5.78 -1.62 20.51
CA GLY A 76 5.91 -0.60 21.55
C GLY A 76 4.56 -0.19 22.15
N VAL A 77 3.55 0.05 21.30
CA VAL A 77 2.18 0.35 21.75
C VAL A 77 1.62 -0.80 22.58
N LEU A 78 1.78 -2.05 22.13
CA LEU A 78 1.32 -3.21 22.89
C LEU A 78 1.96 -3.28 24.27
N TRP A 79 3.27 -3.07 24.39
CA TRP A 79 3.98 -3.16 25.68
C TRP A 79 3.79 -1.97 26.61
N ILE A 80 3.41 -0.81 26.08
CA ILE A 80 3.21 0.40 26.91
C ILE A 80 1.73 0.56 27.26
N ALA A 81 0.83 0.45 26.30
CA ALA A 81 -0.59 0.72 26.50
C ALA A 81 -1.33 -0.45 27.13
N ILE A 82 -1.20 -1.67 26.60
CA ILE A 82 -2.00 -2.82 27.03
C ILE A 82 -1.79 -3.17 28.50
N PRO A 83 -0.55 -3.22 29.04
CA PRO A 83 -0.35 -3.55 30.45
C PRO A 83 -1.11 -2.65 31.41
N ARG A 84 -1.33 -1.37 31.07
CA ARG A 84 -2.12 -0.47 31.92
C ARG A 84 -3.57 -0.93 32.00
N TYR A 85 -4.22 -1.12 30.86
CA TYR A 85 -5.62 -1.52 30.83
C TYR A 85 -5.79 -2.94 31.38
N TRP A 86 -4.88 -3.84 31.05
CA TRP A 86 -4.89 -5.20 31.56
C TRP A 86 -4.71 -5.27 33.07
N THR A 87 -3.76 -4.53 33.66
CA THR A 87 -3.55 -4.51 35.12
C THR A 87 -4.72 -3.84 35.84
N ARG A 88 -5.32 -2.79 35.25
CA ARG A 88 -6.51 -2.14 35.81
C ARG A 88 -7.72 -3.08 35.82
N VAL A 89 -7.97 -3.81 34.73
CA VAL A 89 -9.08 -4.77 34.66
C VAL A 89 -8.85 -5.97 35.58
N THR A 90 -7.62 -6.51 35.61
CA THR A 90 -7.32 -7.79 36.29
C THR A 90 -7.03 -7.63 37.77
N PHE A 91 -6.26 -6.59 38.14
CA PHE A 91 -5.78 -6.39 39.51
C PHE A 91 -6.38 -5.16 40.18
N GLN A 92 -7.27 -4.42 39.48
CA GLN A 92 -7.79 -3.13 39.95
C GLN A 92 -6.66 -2.14 40.31
N TRP A 93 -5.51 -2.29 39.64
CA TRP A 93 -4.31 -1.51 39.92
C TRP A 93 -3.84 -0.78 38.66
N ASP A 94 -3.58 0.51 38.79
CA ASP A 94 -2.98 1.33 37.74
C ASP A 94 -1.55 1.68 38.15
N PHE A 95 -0.55 1.06 37.52
CA PHE A 95 0.86 1.27 37.87
C PHE A 95 1.30 2.75 37.74
N ARG A 96 0.56 3.60 37.04
CA ARG A 96 0.84 5.05 36.98
C ARG A 96 0.69 5.73 38.34
N VAL A 97 -0.06 5.14 39.26
CA VAL A 97 -0.18 5.64 40.64
C VAL A 97 1.00 5.26 41.51
N ALA A 98 1.86 4.33 41.06
CA ALA A 98 3.02 3.88 41.83
C ALA A 98 4.07 5.00 42.01
N HIS A 99 4.16 5.93 41.05
CA HIS A 99 5.07 7.07 41.14
C HIS A 99 4.53 8.28 40.35
N PRO A 100 4.61 9.51 40.89
CA PRO A 100 4.07 10.71 40.23
C PRO A 100 4.63 10.94 38.83
N GLN A 101 5.89 10.57 38.60
CA GLN A 101 6.53 10.71 37.29
C GLN A 101 6.10 9.62 36.28
N LEU A 102 5.68 8.42 36.72
CA LEU A 102 5.31 7.35 35.80
C LEU A 102 4.08 7.71 34.97
N CYS A 103 3.13 8.42 35.56
CA CYS A 103 1.93 8.88 34.88
C CYS A 103 2.21 9.70 33.60
N PRO A 104 2.88 10.86 33.66
CA PRO A 104 3.09 11.70 32.49
C PRO A 104 3.97 11.00 31.45
N TYR A 105 4.98 10.21 31.86
CA TYR A 105 5.81 9.44 30.93
C TYR A 105 5.04 8.34 30.22
N HIS A 106 4.19 7.60 30.94
CA HIS A 106 3.33 6.57 30.34
C HIS A 106 2.39 7.18 29.32
N VAL A 107 1.67 8.24 29.70
CA VAL A 107 0.74 8.95 28.83
C VAL A 107 1.48 9.42 27.57
N PHE A 108 2.58 10.14 27.73
CA PHE A 108 3.40 10.60 26.61
C PHE A 108 3.84 9.45 25.69
N ALA A 109 4.34 8.36 26.27
CA ALA A 109 4.82 7.22 25.51
C ALA A 109 3.71 6.52 24.71
N VAL A 110 2.51 6.34 25.29
CA VAL A 110 1.34 5.79 24.58
C VAL A 110 0.92 6.69 23.41
N TYR A 111 0.81 7.99 23.66
CA TYR A 111 0.34 8.95 22.66
C TYR A 111 1.34 9.13 21.50
N VAL A 112 2.63 9.24 21.80
CA VAL A 112 3.67 9.35 20.77
C VAL A 112 3.76 8.06 19.96
N SER A 113 3.79 6.89 20.59
CA SER A 113 3.92 5.62 19.89
C SER A 113 2.71 5.32 19.00
N SER A 114 1.49 5.53 19.50
CA SER A 114 0.25 5.32 18.75
C SER A 114 0.13 6.25 17.54
N ASN A 115 0.45 7.54 17.72
CA ASN A 115 0.42 8.52 16.63
C ASN A 115 1.49 8.21 15.59
N LEU A 116 2.69 7.86 16.03
CA LEU A 116 3.78 7.52 15.12
C LEU A 116 3.46 6.26 14.32
N ALA A 117 2.84 5.25 14.93
CA ALA A 117 2.35 4.05 14.24
C ALA A 117 1.34 4.41 13.12
N GLY A 118 0.32 5.22 13.44
CA GLY A 118 -0.68 5.68 12.47
C GLY A 118 -0.09 6.52 11.33
N SER A 119 0.89 7.38 11.63
CA SER A 119 1.61 8.18 10.63
C SER A 119 2.50 7.32 9.73
N VAL A 120 3.26 6.37 10.28
CA VAL A 120 4.07 5.43 9.50
C VAL A 120 3.18 4.59 8.58
N TYR A 121 2.02 4.15 9.06
CA TYR A 121 1.04 3.44 8.25
C TYR A 121 0.50 4.30 7.09
N SER A 122 0.19 5.58 7.35
CA SER A 122 -0.25 6.52 6.32
C SER A 122 0.83 6.74 5.24
N VAL A 123 2.10 6.90 5.65
CA VAL A 123 3.25 7.00 4.74
C VAL A 123 3.42 5.74 3.91
N LEU A 124 3.24 4.56 4.52
CA LEU A 124 3.27 3.29 3.82
C LEU A 124 2.18 3.21 2.74
N CYS A 125 0.94 3.63 3.02
CA CYS A 125 -0.13 3.68 2.02
C CYS A 125 0.21 4.60 0.85
N VAL A 126 0.78 5.79 1.12
CA VAL A 126 1.20 6.74 0.08
C VAL A 126 2.36 6.19 -0.75
N ASP A 127 3.40 5.62 -0.13
CA ASP A 127 4.53 4.98 -0.85
C ASP A 127 4.03 3.91 -1.82
N ARG A 128 3.14 3.05 -1.34
CA ARG A 128 2.59 1.95 -2.13
C ARG A 128 1.72 2.47 -3.27
N CYS A 129 0.96 3.53 -3.02
CA CYS A 129 0.19 4.22 -4.06
C CYS A 129 1.08 4.73 -5.18
N LEU A 130 2.13 5.48 -4.84
CA LEU A 130 3.04 6.09 -5.81
C LEU A 130 3.85 5.04 -6.57
N VAL A 131 4.34 3.99 -5.90
CA VAL A 131 5.07 2.89 -6.54
C VAL A 131 4.20 2.14 -7.54
N ILE A 132 2.94 1.83 -7.20
CA ILE A 132 2.04 1.13 -8.10
C ILE A 132 1.67 2.03 -9.28
N TYR A 133 1.31 3.28 -9.01
CA TYR A 133 0.92 4.23 -10.06
C TYR A 133 2.04 4.41 -11.09
N HIS A 134 3.27 4.66 -10.63
CA HIS A 134 4.42 4.81 -11.52
C HIS A 134 4.68 3.56 -12.36
N LYS A 135 4.62 2.36 -11.77
CA LYS A 135 4.80 1.10 -12.51
C LYS A 135 3.74 0.90 -13.59
N LEU A 136 2.49 1.25 -13.31
CA LEU A 136 1.39 1.12 -14.26
C LEU A 136 1.49 2.14 -15.39
N GLU A 137 1.84 3.38 -15.09
CA GLU A 137 1.99 4.42 -16.12
C GLU A 137 3.20 4.17 -17.01
N GLY A 138 4.33 3.73 -16.44
CA GLY A 138 5.52 3.35 -17.23
C GLY A 138 5.24 2.22 -18.22
N ARG A 139 4.37 1.26 -17.87
CA ARG A 139 3.93 0.21 -18.81
C ARG A 139 3.00 0.74 -19.89
N ARG A 140 2.12 1.67 -19.52
CA ARG A 140 1.20 2.28 -20.48
C ARG A 140 1.95 3.02 -21.58
N ILE A 141 2.96 3.80 -21.22
CA ILE A 141 3.79 4.53 -22.19
C ILE A 141 4.52 3.54 -23.13
N LYS A 142 5.08 2.45 -22.59
CA LYS A 142 5.72 1.40 -23.40
C LYS A 142 4.74 0.73 -24.37
N ALA A 143 3.56 0.34 -23.88
CA ALA A 143 2.53 -0.30 -24.70
C ALA A 143 1.99 0.62 -25.80
N THR A 144 1.87 1.94 -25.54
CA THR A 144 1.49 2.90 -26.58
C THR A 144 2.59 3.06 -27.63
N ARG A 145 3.86 3.07 -27.22
CA ARG A 145 5.00 3.19 -28.14
C ARG A 145 5.15 1.98 -29.07
N GLU A 146 4.93 0.78 -28.56
CA GLU A 146 5.00 -0.46 -29.35
C GLU A 146 3.83 -0.64 -30.32
N ARG A 147 2.68 0.02 -30.07
CA ARG A 147 1.51 0.00 -30.96
C ARG A 147 1.61 0.94 -32.16
N VAL A 148 2.58 1.85 -32.19
CA VAL A 148 2.84 2.65 -33.39
C VAL A 148 3.66 1.77 -34.33
N PRO A 149 3.08 1.21 -35.40
CA PRO A 149 3.83 0.35 -36.31
C PRO A 149 4.99 1.17 -36.88
N VAL A 150 6.22 0.71 -36.61
CA VAL A 150 7.45 1.29 -37.15
C VAL A 150 7.51 1.17 -38.69
N GLY A 151 6.54 0.47 -39.30
CA GLY A 151 6.46 0.19 -40.73
C GLY A 151 5.93 1.30 -41.65
N SER A 152 5.64 2.51 -41.18
CA SER A 152 5.27 3.63 -42.07
C SER A 152 6.29 4.78 -42.14
N VAL A 153 7.42 4.65 -41.45
CA VAL A 153 8.60 5.52 -41.68
C VAL A 153 9.70 4.68 -42.36
N GLN A 154 9.31 3.88 -43.35
CA GLN A 154 10.25 3.25 -44.25
C GLN A 154 10.33 4.12 -45.50
N ARG A 155 11.33 5.00 -45.51
CA ARG A 155 12.02 5.51 -46.71
C ARG A 155 11.15 5.66 -47.96
N SER A 156 10.57 6.85 -48.13
CA SER A 156 10.67 7.51 -49.44
C SER A 156 12.04 8.19 -49.52
N GLN A 157 13.08 7.37 -49.59
CA GLN A 157 14.34 7.71 -50.26
C GLN A 157 14.35 6.84 -51.51
N THR A 158 13.41 7.11 -52.42
CA THR A 158 13.63 6.77 -53.81
C THR A 158 14.36 7.95 -54.43
N ASP A 159 15.53 7.64 -54.95
CA ASP A 159 16.33 8.47 -55.85
C ASP A 159 15.47 9.13 -56.93
N GLY A 160 15.85 10.35 -57.32
CA GLY A 160 15.32 11.02 -58.52
C GLY A 160 14.92 12.47 -58.25
N GLY A 161 15.81 13.40 -58.57
CA GLY A 161 15.60 14.83 -58.37
C GLY A 161 14.46 15.43 -59.20
N CYS A 162 13.96 16.58 -58.76
CA CYS A 162 13.82 17.78 -59.57
C CYS A 162 13.55 18.97 -58.63
N GLY A 163 14.25 20.08 -58.86
CA GLY A 163 14.17 21.28 -58.06
C GLY A 163 12.78 21.92 -58.02
N CYS A 164 12.47 22.52 -56.88
CA CYS A 164 11.60 23.68 -56.73
C CYS A 164 11.77 24.22 -55.30
N CYS A 165 12.87 24.93 -55.08
CA CYS A 165 13.01 25.81 -53.92
C CYS A 165 12.10 27.01 -54.13
N VAL A 166 10.94 27.03 -53.49
CA VAL A 166 10.15 28.26 -53.33
C VAL A 166 10.75 29.03 -52.16
N SER A 167 11.66 29.93 -52.50
CA SER A 167 12.19 30.96 -51.63
C SER A 167 11.07 31.94 -51.27
N PHE A 168 10.65 31.95 -50.00
CA PHE A 168 9.97 33.11 -49.43
C PHE A 168 11.03 34.06 -48.84
N HIS A 169 11.25 35.15 -49.56
CA HIS A 169 12.00 36.32 -49.12
C HIS A 169 11.30 37.00 -47.93
N PRO A 170 12.03 37.47 -46.90
CA PRO A 170 11.61 38.60 -46.09
C PRO A 170 12.18 39.90 -46.66
N VAL A 171 11.31 40.89 -46.75
CA VAL A 171 11.58 42.28 -47.17
C VAL A 171 12.27 43.04 -46.03
N HIS A 172 13.30 43.81 -46.44
CA HIS A 172 13.95 44.96 -45.83
C HIS A 172 13.57 45.41 -44.39
N CYS A 173 14.61 45.59 -43.56
CA CYS A 173 14.83 46.85 -42.83
C CYS A 173 16.34 47.08 -42.60
N THR A 174 16.85 48.04 -43.38
CA THR A 174 17.88 49.07 -43.13
C THR A 174 19.13 48.80 -42.26
N SER A 175 20.25 49.19 -42.87
CA SER A 175 21.59 49.34 -42.31
C SER A 175 21.79 50.66 -41.55
N THR A 176 22.51 50.60 -40.44
CA THR A 176 23.60 51.51 -40.01
C THR A 176 24.47 50.64 -39.06
N GLY A 177 25.77 50.44 -39.23
CA GLY A 177 26.81 51.37 -39.59
C GLY A 177 27.55 51.81 -38.33
N SER A 178 28.48 50.99 -37.81
CA SER A 178 29.72 51.48 -37.16
C SER A 178 30.68 50.34 -36.78
N ASN A 179 31.94 50.59 -37.09
CA ASN A 179 33.11 49.77 -36.84
C ASN A 179 33.38 49.61 -35.34
N PHE A 180 33.82 48.43 -34.89
CA PHE A 180 34.92 48.37 -33.92
C PHE A 180 35.69 47.06 -34.01
N ARG A 181 37.01 47.22 -33.98
CA ARG A 181 38.07 46.24 -34.16
C ARG A 181 38.39 45.56 -32.82
N LYS A 182 39.01 44.39 -32.93
CA LYS A 182 40.00 43.76 -32.01
C LYS A 182 39.52 42.79 -30.91
N THR A 183 40.03 41.57 -31.09
CA THR A 183 40.74 40.71 -30.13
C THR A 183 40.03 40.17 -28.89
N GLY A 184 39.95 38.84 -28.85
CA GLY A 184 40.59 38.10 -27.76
C GLY A 184 39.67 37.46 -26.74
N VAL A 185 40.12 36.27 -26.32
CA VAL A 185 39.79 35.56 -25.08
C VAL A 185 38.51 34.72 -25.10
N GLY A 186 38.73 33.41 -25.12
CA GLY A 186 37.70 32.40 -24.91
C GLY A 186 37.20 32.38 -23.47
N ILE A 187 35.89 32.20 -23.32
CA ILE A 187 35.25 31.77 -22.08
C ILE A 187 34.14 30.78 -22.44
N HIS A 188 34.29 29.55 -21.93
CA HIS A 188 33.25 28.53 -21.89
C HIS A 188 32.00 29.07 -21.17
N ARG A 189 30.87 29.19 -21.88
CA ARG A 189 29.57 29.44 -21.25
C ARG A 189 28.61 28.29 -21.56
N LYS A 190 28.41 27.41 -20.57
CA LYS A 190 27.26 26.48 -20.51
C LYS A 190 26.01 27.31 -20.22
N SER A 191 25.17 27.53 -21.22
CA SER A 191 23.82 28.05 -21.06
C SER A 191 22.89 26.91 -20.63
N SER A 192 22.59 26.84 -19.33
CA SER A 192 21.43 26.09 -18.83
C SER A 192 20.17 26.87 -19.17
N LEU A 193 19.39 26.34 -20.11
CA LEU A 193 18.05 26.80 -20.43
C LEU A 193 17.13 26.56 -19.23
N LYS A 194 16.79 27.63 -18.51
CA LYS A 194 15.84 27.63 -17.39
C LYS A 194 14.43 27.79 -17.99
N ILE A 195 13.71 26.68 -18.14
CA ILE A 195 12.28 26.71 -18.49
C ILE A 195 11.51 26.90 -17.18
N GLU A 196 11.13 28.14 -16.89
CA GLU A 196 10.15 28.46 -15.86
C GLU A 196 8.75 28.15 -16.40
N HIS A 197 8.11 27.12 -15.86
CA HIS A 197 6.67 26.92 -16.04
C HIS A 197 5.92 27.72 -14.98
N THR A 198 5.54 28.95 -15.32
CA THR A 198 4.52 29.71 -14.59
C THR A 198 3.15 29.12 -14.89
N CYS A 199 2.54 28.47 -13.89
CA CYS A 199 1.14 28.07 -13.93
C CYS A 199 0.31 29.29 -13.51
N HIS A 200 -0.28 29.98 -14.48
CA HIS A 200 -1.10 31.17 -14.25
C HIS A 200 -2.37 30.81 -13.46
N GLU A 201 -2.57 31.53 -12.36
CA GLU A 201 -3.73 31.54 -11.50
C GLU A 201 -4.71 32.61 -12.02
N SER A 202 -5.83 32.19 -12.61
CA SER A 202 -6.90 33.11 -13.00
C SER A 202 -8.19 32.37 -13.36
N THR A 203 -8.99 31.97 -12.35
CA THR A 203 -10.47 31.96 -12.47
C THR A 203 -11.13 31.92 -11.10
N LEU A 204 -11.30 33.09 -10.48
CA LEU A 204 -12.16 33.26 -9.30
C LEU A 204 -12.97 34.55 -9.50
N LYS A 205 -14.02 34.46 -10.34
CA LYS A 205 -15.05 35.49 -10.53
C LYS A 205 -16.24 34.91 -11.31
N ARG A 206 -17.09 34.15 -10.63
CA ARG A 206 -18.54 34.01 -10.93
C ARG A 206 -19.14 33.11 -9.88
N PHE A 207 -19.79 33.71 -8.88
CA PHE A 207 -21.05 33.27 -8.30
C PHE A 207 -21.45 34.34 -7.28
N ARG A 208 -22.33 35.24 -7.71
CA ARG A 208 -23.22 36.01 -6.83
C ARG A 208 -24.65 35.60 -7.19
N SER A 209 -25.47 35.56 -6.15
CA SER A 209 -26.94 35.59 -6.10
C SER A 209 -27.70 34.45 -6.78
N VAL A 210 -28.11 33.47 -5.97
CA VAL A 210 -29.52 33.00 -5.96
C VAL A 210 -29.86 32.66 -4.51
N ASP A 211 -30.37 33.64 -3.78
CA ASP A 211 -31.26 33.43 -2.64
C ASP A 211 -32.67 33.82 -3.12
N GLN A 212 -33.65 32.97 -2.82
CA GLN A 212 -35.11 33.17 -2.75
C GLN A 212 -35.85 32.02 -3.43
N LEU A 213 -36.33 31.06 -2.63
CA LEU A 213 -37.71 30.55 -2.63
C LEU A 213 -37.81 29.33 -1.70
N THR A 214 -38.01 29.62 -0.42
CA THR A 214 -38.56 28.69 0.57
C THR A 214 -39.99 29.10 0.86
N ASN A 215 -40.98 28.31 0.41
CA ASN A 215 -42.24 28.00 1.10
C ASN A 215 -43.28 27.39 0.15
N LYS A 216 -43.52 26.07 0.26
CA LYS A 216 -44.82 25.41 0.55
C LYS A 216 -44.84 23.92 0.12
N PRO A 217 -45.71 23.08 0.73
CA PRO A 217 -45.41 21.67 0.95
C PRO A 217 -46.25 20.69 0.09
N THR A 218 -45.72 19.46 0.01
CA THR A 218 -46.40 18.16 -0.15
C THR A 218 -47.67 18.06 -1.00
N LYS A 219 -47.53 17.43 -2.17
CA LYS A 219 -48.34 16.30 -2.68
C LYS A 219 -47.87 15.97 -4.11
N TYR A 220 -47.91 14.69 -4.48
CA TYR A 220 -47.46 14.09 -5.75
C TYR A 220 -46.02 13.57 -5.81
N LEU A 221 -45.80 12.42 -5.14
CA LEU A 221 -44.74 11.47 -5.53
C LEU A 221 -45.25 10.04 -5.29
N LYS A 222 -46.15 9.56 -6.16
CA LYS A 222 -46.48 8.13 -6.27
C LYS A 222 -47.08 7.71 -7.63
N ARG A 223 -46.60 8.30 -8.74
CA ARG A 223 -46.87 7.83 -10.11
C ARG A 223 -45.94 8.55 -11.09
N LEU A 224 -44.70 8.08 -11.17
CA LEU A 224 -43.74 8.26 -12.26
C LEU A 224 -42.57 7.31 -11.97
N SER A 225 -42.91 6.03 -11.87
CA SER A 225 -41.98 4.91 -11.91
C SER A 225 -42.13 4.33 -13.31
N GLU A 226 -41.01 4.20 -14.03
CA GLU A 226 -40.86 3.40 -15.26
C GLU A 226 -41.44 3.96 -16.57
N SER A 227 -40.87 5.07 -17.05
CA SER A 227 -40.58 5.28 -18.48
C SER A 227 -40.00 6.68 -18.67
N ASN A 228 -38.89 6.81 -19.41
CA ASN A 228 -38.16 8.05 -19.72
C ASN A 228 -37.03 8.47 -18.76
N LEU A 229 -36.12 7.53 -18.47
CA LEU A 229 -34.74 7.86 -18.08
C LEU A 229 -33.79 7.65 -19.29
N GLN A 230 -34.06 8.35 -20.39
CA GLN A 230 -33.10 8.49 -21.50
C GLN A 230 -32.45 9.88 -21.42
N HIS A 231 -31.12 9.89 -21.42
CA HIS A 231 -30.24 11.05 -21.63
C HIS A 231 -30.40 12.25 -20.68
N ILE A 232 -29.99 12.07 -19.42
CA ILE A 232 -29.34 13.17 -18.69
C ILE A 232 -27.85 13.06 -18.99
N GLU A 233 -27.38 13.82 -19.98
CA GLU A 233 -25.95 14.05 -20.18
C GLU A 233 -25.42 14.86 -18.98
N LEU A 234 -24.87 14.16 -17.98
CA LEU A 234 -24.05 14.81 -16.96
C LEU A 234 -22.94 15.60 -17.69
N PRO A 235 -22.79 16.91 -17.45
CA PRO A 235 -21.72 17.68 -18.05
C PRO A 235 -20.38 16.98 -17.79
N THR A 236 -19.67 16.75 -18.89
CA THR A 236 -18.51 15.87 -18.96
C THR A 236 -17.39 16.31 -18.01
N LEU A 237 -17.34 15.70 -16.82
CA LEU A 237 -16.22 15.69 -15.86
C LEU A 237 -14.88 15.19 -16.46
N GLN A 238 -14.83 14.90 -17.76
CA GLN A 238 -13.64 14.45 -18.48
C GLN A 238 -12.50 15.47 -18.47
N GLY A 239 -12.80 16.78 -18.45
CA GLY A 239 -11.79 17.84 -18.42
C GLY A 239 -10.98 17.84 -17.12
N HIS A 240 -11.66 17.78 -15.97
CA HIS A 240 -11.02 17.75 -14.66
C HIS A 240 -10.19 16.47 -14.46
N GLY A 241 -10.67 15.33 -14.95
CA GLY A 241 -9.93 14.08 -14.86
C GLY A 241 -8.57 14.09 -15.57
N ARG A 242 -8.36 14.88 -16.64
CA ARG A 242 -7.04 15.01 -17.30
C ARG A 242 -6.06 15.81 -16.45
N LYS A 243 -6.47 16.93 -15.86
CA LYS A 243 -5.60 17.76 -15.00
C LYS A 243 -5.07 16.97 -13.80
N TRP A 244 -5.96 16.27 -13.09
CA TRP A 244 -5.56 15.41 -11.97
C TRP A 244 -4.59 14.30 -12.38
N ARG A 245 -4.80 13.68 -13.54
CA ARG A 245 -3.88 12.65 -14.06
C ARG A 245 -2.48 13.21 -14.32
N ASN A 246 -2.38 14.36 -14.98
CA ASN A 246 -1.09 14.97 -15.28
C ASN A 246 -0.36 15.39 -14.00
N CYS A 247 -1.10 15.94 -13.02
CA CYS A 247 -0.55 16.30 -11.71
C CYS A 247 -0.04 15.06 -10.95
N PHE A 248 -0.82 13.97 -10.89
CA PHE A 248 -0.39 12.72 -10.28
C PHE A 248 0.79 12.07 -10.99
N ALA A 249 0.84 12.13 -12.33
CA ALA A 249 1.97 11.61 -13.10
C ALA A 249 3.25 12.41 -12.79
N ALA A 250 3.18 13.75 -12.78
CA ALA A 250 4.31 14.61 -12.43
C ALA A 250 4.78 14.38 -10.98
N LEU A 251 3.85 14.31 -10.02
CA LEU A 251 4.14 13.97 -8.62
C LEU A 251 4.78 12.58 -8.50
N SER A 252 4.29 11.59 -9.23
CA SER A 252 4.87 10.24 -9.22
C SER A 252 6.28 10.20 -9.77
N LEU A 253 6.59 11.00 -10.80
CA LEU A 253 7.94 11.11 -11.37
C LEU A 253 8.91 11.82 -10.42
N LEU A 254 8.49 12.94 -9.83
CA LEU A 254 9.26 13.64 -8.79
C LEU A 254 9.52 12.74 -7.59
N TYR A 255 8.50 11.97 -7.19
CA TYR A 255 8.63 10.99 -6.14
C TYR A 255 9.61 9.88 -6.52
N VAL A 256 9.55 9.27 -7.71
CA VAL A 256 10.53 8.22 -8.06
C VAL A 256 11.96 8.76 -8.02
N ARG A 257 12.18 10.00 -8.50
CA ARG A 257 13.49 10.65 -8.49
C ARG A 257 14.01 10.99 -7.10
N HIS A 258 13.14 11.41 -6.18
CA HIS A 258 13.52 11.94 -4.86
C HIS A 258 12.86 11.23 -3.66
N SER A 259 12.27 10.05 -3.87
CA SER A 259 11.41 9.36 -2.88
C SER A 259 12.12 9.12 -1.56
N ASN A 260 13.42 8.82 -1.59
CA ASN A 260 14.19 8.67 -0.36
C ASN A 260 14.13 9.93 0.50
N LYS A 261 14.40 11.09 -0.11
CA LYS A 261 14.46 12.36 0.60
C LYS A 261 13.07 12.77 1.09
N TRP A 262 12.04 12.64 0.26
CA TRP A 262 10.67 13.04 0.62
C TRP A 262 10.02 12.13 1.66
N ILE A 263 10.20 10.80 1.58
CA ILE A 263 9.68 9.87 2.60
C ILE A 263 10.37 10.14 3.94
N VAL A 264 11.71 10.22 3.94
CA VAL A 264 12.47 10.47 5.17
C VAL A 264 12.11 11.84 5.74
N PHE A 265 12.06 12.89 4.92
CA PHE A 265 11.65 14.23 5.35
C PHE A 265 10.21 14.23 5.89
N GLY A 266 9.26 13.61 5.21
CA GLY A 266 7.87 13.52 5.65
C GLY A 266 7.72 12.75 6.98
N MET A 267 8.46 11.65 7.15
CA MET A 267 8.47 10.91 8.42
C MET A 267 9.12 11.72 9.55
N LEU A 268 10.26 12.37 9.30
CA LEU A 268 10.92 13.22 10.30
C LEU A 268 10.04 14.40 10.67
N LEU A 269 9.44 15.10 9.70
CA LEU A 269 8.50 16.18 9.95
C LEU A 269 7.29 15.69 10.75
N SER A 270 6.68 14.56 10.37
CA SER A 270 5.57 13.98 11.11
C SER A 270 5.98 13.61 12.54
N ALA A 271 7.14 13.00 12.73
CA ALA A 271 7.65 12.62 14.05
C ALA A 271 7.91 13.88 14.91
N THR A 272 8.54 14.90 14.35
CA THR A 272 8.79 16.19 15.04
C THR A 272 7.49 16.88 15.43
N LEU A 273 6.48 16.91 14.53
CA LEU A 273 5.18 17.51 14.85
C LEU A 273 4.43 16.74 15.93
N ILE A 274 4.48 15.40 15.89
CA ILE A 274 3.89 14.53 16.93
C ILE A 274 4.60 14.75 18.27
N PHE A 275 5.94 14.78 18.25
CA PHE A 275 6.74 14.98 19.46
C PHE A 275 6.51 16.38 20.04
N LEU A 276 6.49 17.42 19.21
CA LEU A 276 6.23 18.79 19.64
C LEU A 276 4.83 18.92 20.25
N LYS A 277 3.80 18.39 19.56
CA LYS A 277 2.42 18.37 20.05
C LYS A 277 2.33 17.72 21.43
N HIS A 278 2.93 16.53 21.58
CA HIS A 278 2.85 15.78 22.83
C HIS A 278 3.79 16.29 23.92
N SER A 279 4.87 16.98 23.56
CA SER A 279 5.73 17.67 24.53
C SER A 279 4.98 18.83 25.18
N VAL A 280 4.21 19.59 24.39
CA VAL A 280 3.34 20.65 24.92
C VAL A 280 2.29 20.03 25.85
N ALA A 281 1.62 18.95 25.41
CA ALA A 281 0.64 18.25 26.25
C ALA A 281 1.28 17.68 27.53
N PHE A 282 2.49 17.13 27.44
CA PHE A 282 3.24 16.61 28.58
C PHE A 282 3.58 17.72 29.59
N SER A 283 4.02 18.89 29.15
CA SER A 283 4.27 20.04 30.02
C SER A 283 3.01 20.47 30.77
N TYR A 284 1.84 20.44 30.12
CA TYR A 284 0.56 20.70 30.79
C TYR A 284 0.20 19.63 31.81
N VAL A 285 0.34 18.35 31.47
CA VAL A 285 0.08 17.24 32.41
C VAL A 285 1.04 17.29 33.61
N HIS A 286 2.29 17.68 33.39
CA HIS A 286 3.27 17.84 34.44
C HIS A 286 2.91 18.98 35.40
N ALA A 287 2.43 20.12 34.87
CA ALA A 287 1.96 21.22 35.70
C ALA A 287 0.73 20.84 36.55
N ASP A 288 -0.12 19.94 36.05
CA ASP A 288 -1.37 19.50 36.69
C ASP A 288 -1.21 18.26 37.59
N LEU A 289 0.03 17.81 37.84
CA LEU A 289 0.33 16.68 38.72
C LEU A 289 -0.22 16.87 40.14
N THR A 290 -0.46 18.11 40.56
CA THR A 290 -1.10 18.46 41.85
C THR A 290 -2.53 17.93 41.97
N ASN A 291 -3.22 17.71 40.84
CA ASN A 291 -4.59 17.19 40.78
C ASN A 291 -4.67 15.69 40.44
N GLY A 292 -3.53 15.01 40.36
CA GLY A 292 -3.42 13.58 40.09
C GLY A 292 -3.48 13.20 38.60
N CYS A 293 -3.14 11.94 38.31
CA CYS A 293 -3.00 11.40 36.95
C CYS A 293 -4.30 11.35 36.11
N HIS A 294 -5.44 11.69 36.73
CA HIS A 294 -6.78 11.58 36.16
C HIS A 294 -7.45 12.93 35.89
N SER A 295 -6.72 14.04 35.97
CA SER A 295 -7.30 15.35 35.65
C SER A 295 -7.71 15.41 34.17
N HIS A 296 -8.99 15.15 33.92
CA HIS A 296 -9.67 15.44 32.65
C HIS A 296 -9.84 16.96 32.42
N SER A 297 -9.44 17.80 33.39
CA SER A 297 -9.79 19.21 33.41
C SER A 297 -9.00 20.07 32.42
N VAL A 298 -7.87 19.60 31.91
CA VAL A 298 -7.01 20.40 31.04
C VAL A 298 -6.91 19.79 29.64
N ALA A 299 -8.06 19.87 28.96
CA ALA A 299 -8.25 20.78 27.83
C ALA A 299 -8.91 20.10 26.62
N ALA A 300 -10.18 20.42 26.40
CA ALA A 300 -10.98 19.92 25.27
C ALA A 300 -10.24 20.04 23.92
N TRP A 301 -9.41 21.08 23.73
CA TRP A 301 -8.60 21.26 22.52
C TRP A 301 -7.65 20.08 22.24
N ARG A 302 -7.08 19.45 23.29
CA ARG A 302 -6.18 18.31 23.15
C ARG A 302 -6.95 17.13 22.58
N ASP A 303 -8.10 16.85 23.16
CA ASP A 303 -8.94 15.72 22.78
C ASP A 303 -9.44 15.92 21.32
N TYR A 304 -9.91 17.12 20.94
CA TYR A 304 -10.23 17.45 19.55
C TYR A 304 -9.03 17.30 18.60
N SER A 305 -7.84 17.76 19.02
CA SER A 305 -6.62 17.63 18.22
C SER A 305 -6.21 16.18 18.05
N ASP A 306 -6.32 15.36 19.09
CA ASP A 306 -6.04 13.92 19.04
C ASP A 306 -7.05 13.21 18.15
N PHE A 307 -8.34 13.49 18.28
CA PHE A 307 -9.36 12.98 17.37
C PHE A 307 -9.04 13.31 15.91
N PHE A 308 -8.71 14.57 15.61
CA PHE A 308 -8.38 14.97 14.26
C PHE A 308 -7.11 14.28 13.74
N THR A 309 -6.04 14.26 14.53
CA THR A 309 -4.74 13.74 14.10
C THR A 309 -4.64 12.22 14.09
N GLN A 310 -5.36 11.51 14.97
CA GLN A 310 -5.36 10.05 15.08
C GLN A 310 -6.45 9.40 14.25
N SER A 311 -7.63 10.01 14.21
CA SER A 311 -8.78 9.43 13.51
C SER A 311 -8.95 10.07 12.14
N ILE A 312 -9.19 11.37 12.04
CA ILE A 312 -9.62 11.97 10.77
C ILE A 312 -8.50 12.00 9.74
N LEU A 313 -7.35 12.59 10.08
CA LEU A 313 -6.27 12.88 9.15
C LEU A 313 -5.68 11.60 8.51
N PRO A 314 -5.40 10.51 9.24
CA PRO A 314 -4.91 9.28 8.61
C PRO A 314 -5.90 8.72 7.59
N TYR A 315 -7.21 8.72 7.89
CA TYR A 315 -8.21 8.20 6.94
C TYR A 315 -8.40 9.10 5.72
N LEU A 316 -8.26 10.42 5.87
CA LEU A 316 -8.23 11.36 4.74
C LEU A 316 -7.04 11.10 3.79
N ILE A 317 -5.97 10.45 4.27
CA ILE A 317 -4.81 10.07 3.45
C ILE A 317 -4.98 8.65 2.91
N ILE A 318 -5.31 7.69 3.79
CA ILE A 318 -5.36 6.25 3.50
C ILE A 318 -6.47 5.93 2.48
N ILE A 319 -7.68 6.49 2.67
CA ILE A 319 -8.83 6.17 1.81
C ILE A 319 -8.58 6.63 0.37
N PRO A 320 -8.19 7.89 0.09
CA PRO A 320 -7.91 8.32 -1.28
C PRO A 320 -6.73 7.58 -1.90
N ALA A 321 -5.67 7.29 -1.13
CA ALA A 321 -4.52 6.53 -1.61
C ALA A 321 -4.92 5.12 -2.06
N ASN A 322 -5.66 4.39 -1.21
CA ASN A 322 -6.13 3.05 -1.53
C ASN A 322 -7.14 3.06 -2.70
N LEU A 323 -8.03 4.04 -2.76
CA LEU A 323 -8.99 4.19 -3.86
C LEU A 323 -8.30 4.49 -5.19
N ALA A 324 -7.26 5.32 -5.19
CA ALA A 324 -6.45 5.62 -6.37
C ALA A 324 -5.78 4.35 -6.93
N VAL A 325 -5.18 3.53 -6.05
CA VAL A 325 -4.58 2.26 -6.45
C VAL A 325 -5.62 1.28 -6.95
N TYR A 326 -6.76 1.16 -6.26
CA TYR A 326 -7.85 0.28 -6.69
C TYR A 326 -8.31 0.62 -8.11
N ARG A 327 -8.53 1.92 -8.39
CA ARG A 327 -8.90 2.39 -9.72
C ARG A 327 -7.82 2.11 -10.76
N ALA A 328 -6.54 2.31 -10.42
CA ALA A 328 -5.43 2.03 -11.32
C ALA A 328 -5.34 0.53 -11.66
N LEU A 329 -5.49 -0.35 -10.67
CA LEU A 329 -5.51 -1.80 -10.85
C LEU A 329 -6.73 -2.27 -11.65
N LYS A 330 -7.92 -1.73 -11.37
CA LYS A 330 -9.14 -2.05 -12.13
C LYS A 330 -8.97 -1.70 -13.60
N ARG A 331 -8.42 -0.52 -13.91
CA ARG A 331 -8.10 -0.11 -15.29
C ARG A 331 -7.10 -1.04 -15.96
N HIS A 332 -6.01 -1.38 -15.28
CA HIS A 332 -5.01 -2.31 -15.83
C HIS A 332 -5.61 -3.70 -16.09
N ARG A 333 -6.49 -4.20 -15.20
CA ARG A 333 -7.20 -5.47 -15.42
C ARG A 333 -8.10 -5.42 -16.65
N MET A 334 -8.85 -4.34 -16.84
CA MET A 334 -9.69 -4.16 -18.04
C MET A 334 -8.85 -4.13 -19.32
N LEU A 335 -7.70 -3.47 -19.32
CA LEU A 335 -6.77 -3.45 -20.46
C LEU A 335 -6.18 -4.83 -20.78
N LEU A 336 -5.87 -5.64 -19.76
CA LEU A 336 -5.39 -7.00 -19.97
C LEU A 336 -6.49 -7.91 -20.53
N VAL A 337 -7.73 -7.75 -20.08
CA VAL A 337 -8.87 -8.51 -20.60
C VAL A 337 -9.15 -8.14 -22.06
N SER A 338 -9.11 -6.85 -22.41
CA SER A 338 -9.31 -6.43 -23.81
C SER A 338 -8.19 -6.92 -24.72
N LEU A 339 -6.94 -6.86 -24.27
CA LEU A 339 -5.80 -7.42 -25.00
C LEU A 339 -5.92 -8.93 -25.23
N LYS A 340 -6.39 -9.68 -24.23
CA LYS A 340 -6.61 -11.11 -24.35
C LYS A 340 -7.70 -11.42 -25.39
N MET A 341 -8.80 -10.65 -25.38
CA MET A 341 -9.89 -10.77 -26.36
C MET A 341 -9.39 -10.49 -27.80
N THR A 342 -8.59 -9.43 -27.99
CA THR A 342 -8.04 -9.11 -29.32
C THR A 342 -7.04 -10.15 -29.81
N ALA A 343 -6.23 -10.73 -28.93
CA ALA A 343 -5.29 -11.79 -29.30
C ALA A 343 -6.01 -13.08 -29.71
N THR A 344 -7.09 -13.44 -29.01
CA THR A 344 -7.90 -14.62 -29.37
C THR A 344 -8.68 -14.45 -30.67
N HIS A 345 -9.13 -13.22 -30.98
CA HIS A 345 -9.81 -12.94 -32.24
C HIS A 345 -8.83 -12.82 -33.42
N GLY A 346 -7.69 -12.17 -33.23
CA GLY A 346 -6.66 -12.05 -34.28
C GLY A 346 -6.09 -13.39 -34.72
N ALA A 347 -5.94 -14.34 -33.80
CA ALA A 347 -5.48 -15.69 -34.11
C ALA A 347 -6.49 -16.52 -34.95
N ARG A 348 -7.78 -16.15 -34.98
CA ARG A 348 -8.80 -16.86 -35.77
C ARG A 348 -8.96 -16.32 -37.20
N VAL A 349 -8.40 -15.16 -37.52
CA VAL A 349 -8.69 -14.46 -38.80
C VAL A 349 -7.59 -14.66 -39.86
N ALA A 350 -6.46 -15.30 -39.54
CA ALA A 350 -5.36 -15.46 -40.50
C ALA A 350 -4.86 -16.91 -40.63
N VAL A 351 -5.65 -17.75 -41.30
CA VAL A 351 -5.12 -18.54 -42.42
C VAL A 351 -6.17 -18.46 -43.53
N PRO A 352 -6.07 -17.50 -44.46
CA PRO A 352 -6.70 -17.68 -45.75
C PRO A 352 -6.08 -18.95 -46.33
N LYS A 353 -6.87 -20.03 -46.46
CA LYS A 353 -6.54 -21.12 -47.37
C LYS A 353 -6.54 -20.52 -48.76
N TYR A 354 -5.43 -19.89 -49.17
CA TYR A 354 -5.18 -19.71 -50.59
C TYR A 354 -5.05 -21.13 -51.15
N PRO A 355 -5.89 -21.53 -52.13
CA PRO A 355 -5.66 -22.77 -52.85
C PRO A 355 -4.27 -22.66 -53.47
N LEU A 356 -3.34 -23.47 -52.95
CA LEU A 356 -2.03 -23.64 -53.54
C LEU A 356 -2.27 -24.14 -54.96
N ALA A 357 -2.16 -23.25 -55.94
CA ALA A 357 -2.21 -23.63 -57.34
C ALA A 357 -1.09 -24.65 -57.54
N HIS A 358 -1.48 -25.85 -57.98
CA HIS A 358 -0.59 -26.93 -58.39
C HIS A 358 0.39 -26.43 -59.47
N THR A 359 1.56 -25.95 -59.05
CA THR A 359 2.73 -25.96 -59.91
C THR A 359 3.28 -27.38 -59.92
N LYS A 360 3.06 -28.05 -61.06
CA LYS A 360 3.60 -29.36 -61.39
C LYS A 360 5.11 -29.38 -61.09
N PRO A 361 5.65 -30.47 -60.50
CA PRO A 361 7.09 -30.65 -60.42
C PRO A 361 7.64 -30.82 -61.84
N GLN A 362 8.38 -29.82 -62.30
CA GLN A 362 9.11 -29.86 -63.55
C GLN A 362 10.27 -30.86 -63.40
N ARG A 363 10.03 -32.06 -63.91
CA ARG A 363 10.96 -33.19 -64.05
C ARG A 363 12.20 -32.74 -64.83
N ARG A 364 13.28 -32.35 -64.14
CA ARG A 364 14.59 -32.16 -64.74
C ARG A 364 15.24 -33.53 -64.91
N ARG A 365 15.42 -33.92 -66.18
CA ARG A 365 16.23 -35.06 -66.61
C ARG A 365 17.67 -34.85 -66.13
N THR A 366 18.27 -35.89 -65.55
CA THR A 366 19.71 -36.11 -65.63
C THR A 366 19.91 -37.49 -66.20
N LEU A 367 20.33 -37.49 -67.46
CA LEU A 367 20.77 -38.64 -68.23
C LEU A 367 22.28 -38.76 -67.98
N THR A 368 22.76 -39.87 -67.44
CA THR A 368 24.15 -40.31 -67.58
C THR A 368 24.18 -41.84 -67.51
N SER A 369 24.75 -42.40 -68.57
CA SER A 369 25.02 -43.81 -68.85
C SER A 369 26.09 -44.36 -67.90
N ILE A 370 25.90 -45.57 -67.36
CA ILE A 370 26.59 -46.83 -67.74
C ILE A 370 28.11 -46.81 -67.52
N ASP A 371 28.58 -47.50 -66.47
CA ASP A 371 29.50 -48.66 -66.50
C ASP A 371 29.58 -49.25 -65.07
N GLN A 372 29.07 -50.47 -64.87
CA GLN A 372 29.79 -51.76 -64.77
C GLN A 372 30.52 -52.02 -63.43
N ILE A 373 30.03 -53.07 -62.76
CA ILE A 373 30.77 -54.14 -62.05
C ILE A 373 31.55 -53.74 -60.79
N ASP A 374 31.03 -54.11 -59.60
CA ASP A 374 31.57 -55.31 -58.92
C ASP A 374 30.70 -55.80 -57.75
N GLN A 375 30.80 -57.10 -57.53
CA GLN A 375 30.08 -57.92 -56.57
C GLN A 375 30.68 -57.79 -55.16
N HIS A 376 29.84 -57.67 -54.12
CA HIS A 376 29.87 -58.59 -52.96
C HIS A 376 28.71 -58.34 -51.98
N PRO A 377 28.19 -59.38 -51.30
CA PRO A 377 27.03 -59.28 -50.41
C PRO A 377 27.47 -59.20 -48.94
N SER A 378 26.78 -58.38 -48.13
CA SER A 378 26.46 -58.80 -46.77
C SER A 378 25.31 -57.98 -46.21
N ILE A 379 24.20 -58.68 -46.07
CA ILE A 379 22.94 -58.28 -45.49
C ILE A 379 23.12 -58.02 -43.99
N LYS A 380 22.72 -56.85 -43.51
CA LYS A 380 22.12 -56.68 -42.18
C LYS A 380 20.86 -55.84 -42.33
N PRO A 381 19.70 -56.31 -41.84
CA PRO A 381 18.46 -55.54 -41.90
C PRO A 381 18.56 -54.40 -40.88
N VAL A 382 18.59 -53.17 -41.39
CA VAL A 382 18.33 -51.99 -40.58
C VAL A 382 16.82 -51.81 -40.57
N ASP A 383 16.22 -52.05 -39.42
CA ASP A 383 14.80 -51.80 -39.18
C ASP A 383 14.50 -50.34 -39.50
N SER A 384 13.81 -50.15 -40.62
CA SER A 384 13.15 -48.92 -41.01
C SER A 384 11.97 -48.67 -40.07
N SER A 385 12.26 -48.23 -38.84
CA SER A 385 11.25 -47.66 -37.96
C SER A 385 10.88 -46.28 -38.50
N SER A 386 9.66 -46.18 -39.02
CA SER A 386 8.97 -44.96 -39.41
C SER A 386 9.23 -43.79 -38.45
N HIS A 387 10.06 -42.84 -38.87
CA HIS A 387 10.12 -41.52 -38.27
C HIS A 387 8.81 -40.79 -38.57
N SER A 388 7.83 -40.97 -37.69
CA SER A 388 6.71 -40.04 -37.55
C SER A 388 7.30 -38.64 -37.29
N PRO A 389 6.91 -37.61 -38.06
CA PRO A 389 7.41 -36.26 -37.85
C PRO A 389 6.97 -35.82 -36.45
N THR A 390 7.94 -35.75 -35.54
CA THR A 390 7.77 -35.20 -34.20
C THR A 390 7.30 -33.76 -34.39
N VAL A 391 5.99 -33.55 -34.30
CA VAL A 391 5.38 -32.22 -34.27
C VAL A 391 6.17 -31.42 -33.24
N PRO A 392 6.81 -30.30 -33.63
CA PRO A 392 7.61 -29.52 -32.70
C PRO A 392 6.68 -29.13 -31.56
N ARG A 393 6.90 -29.77 -30.41
CA ARG A 393 6.17 -29.58 -29.18
C ARG A 393 6.16 -28.07 -28.97
N SER A 394 4.99 -27.47 -29.16
CA SER A 394 4.78 -26.03 -29.07
C SER A 394 5.40 -25.59 -27.75
N THR A 395 6.54 -24.93 -27.88
CA THR A 395 7.33 -24.42 -26.78
C THR A 395 6.37 -23.61 -25.94
N GLU A 396 6.18 -24.11 -24.72
CA GLU A 396 5.27 -23.59 -23.71
C GLU A 396 5.44 -22.07 -23.71
N THR A 397 4.46 -21.39 -24.31
CA THR A 397 4.54 -19.97 -24.64
C THR A 397 4.99 -19.22 -23.40
N ASP A 398 6.20 -18.66 -23.46
CA ASP A 398 6.85 -17.92 -22.40
C ASP A 398 5.81 -17.07 -21.67
N ILE A 399 5.42 -17.51 -20.47
CA ILE A 399 4.44 -16.83 -19.65
C ILE A 399 5.00 -15.43 -19.41
N SER A 400 4.44 -14.46 -20.13
CA SER A 400 5.00 -13.12 -20.20
C SER A 400 5.34 -12.62 -18.79
N PRO A 401 6.59 -12.17 -18.55
CA PRO A 401 7.06 -11.71 -17.23
C PRO A 401 6.20 -10.57 -16.66
N ALA A 402 5.40 -9.90 -17.50
CA ALA A 402 4.41 -8.90 -17.10
C ALA A 402 3.33 -9.45 -16.16
N SER A 403 2.94 -10.72 -16.30
CA SER A 403 1.88 -11.38 -15.52
C SER A 403 2.32 -11.69 -14.09
N HIS A 404 3.58 -12.11 -13.90
CA HIS A 404 4.11 -12.50 -12.60
C HIS A 404 4.31 -11.28 -11.69
N LEU A 405 4.80 -10.16 -12.23
CA LEU A 405 5.00 -8.92 -11.48
C LEU A 405 3.65 -8.31 -11.01
N ALA A 406 2.59 -8.44 -11.81
CA ALA A 406 1.26 -7.95 -11.42
C ALA A 406 0.67 -8.74 -10.23
N LYS A 407 0.89 -10.05 -10.18
CA LYS A 407 0.41 -10.91 -9.07
C LYS A 407 1.04 -10.49 -7.74
N ASN A 408 2.35 -10.29 -7.69
CA ASN A 408 3.07 -9.97 -6.44
C ASN A 408 2.65 -8.63 -5.83
N HIS A 409 2.47 -7.59 -6.64
CA HIS A 409 2.03 -6.28 -6.13
C HIS A 409 0.56 -6.27 -5.68
N MET A 410 -0.27 -7.13 -6.28
CA MET A 410 -1.69 -7.21 -5.94
C MET A 410 -1.91 -7.74 -4.52
N TYR A 411 -1.07 -8.64 -4.02
CA TYR A 411 -1.18 -9.15 -2.66
C TYR A 411 -0.92 -8.07 -1.62
N VAL A 412 0.20 -7.35 -1.75
CA VAL A 412 0.55 -6.25 -0.83
C VAL A 412 -0.55 -5.21 -0.80
N PHE A 413 -1.13 -4.89 -1.96
CA PHE A 413 -2.23 -3.95 -2.03
C PHE A 413 -3.49 -4.44 -1.32
N LYS A 414 -3.90 -5.69 -1.54
CA LYS A 414 -5.05 -6.30 -0.84
C LYS A 414 -4.85 -6.24 0.66
N THR A 415 -3.65 -6.57 1.15
CA THR A 415 -3.33 -6.46 2.56
C THR A 415 -3.48 -5.04 3.07
N LEU A 416 -2.97 -4.03 2.37
CA LEU A 416 -3.07 -2.63 2.82
C LEU A 416 -4.52 -2.14 2.87
N ILE A 417 -5.36 -2.55 1.92
CA ILE A 417 -6.79 -2.28 2.00
C ILE A 417 -7.40 -2.97 3.21
N THR A 418 -7.16 -4.27 3.38
CA THR A 418 -7.74 -5.04 4.48
C THR A 418 -7.31 -4.46 5.83
N LEU A 419 -6.03 -4.11 5.97
CA LEU A 419 -5.49 -3.48 7.16
C LEU A 419 -6.11 -2.08 7.38
N GLY A 420 -6.35 -1.32 6.32
CA GLY A 420 -6.95 0.02 6.42
C GLY A 420 -8.42 -0.03 6.82
N ILE A 421 -9.17 -0.99 6.29
CA ILE A 421 -10.55 -1.26 6.70
C ILE A 421 -10.58 -1.73 8.15
N LEU A 422 -9.70 -2.67 8.53
CA LEU A 422 -9.65 -3.16 9.91
C LEU A 422 -9.31 -2.03 10.88
N HIS A 423 -8.28 -1.25 10.56
CA HIS A 423 -7.87 -0.09 11.36
C HIS A 423 -9.04 0.89 11.56
N PHE A 424 -9.80 1.17 10.50
CA PHE A 424 -11.00 2.01 10.57
C PHE A 424 -12.08 1.42 11.47
N VAL A 425 -12.46 0.16 11.25
CA VAL A 425 -13.54 -0.51 11.98
C VAL A 425 -13.20 -0.66 13.47
N ILE A 426 -11.94 -0.90 13.79
CA ILE A 426 -11.49 -1.16 15.16
C ILE A 426 -11.27 0.15 15.94
N ASN A 427 -10.65 1.16 15.33
CA ASN A 427 -10.31 2.39 16.05
C ASN A 427 -11.46 3.39 16.13
N LEU A 428 -12.31 3.45 15.09
CA LEU A 428 -13.36 4.45 15.04
C LEU A 428 -14.32 4.39 16.24
N PRO A 429 -14.81 3.21 16.70
CA PRO A 429 -15.69 3.14 17.87
C PRO A 429 -15.04 3.67 19.13
N GLY A 430 -13.78 3.28 19.40
CA GLY A 430 -13.02 3.75 20.56
C GLY A 430 -12.79 5.25 20.53
N SER A 431 -12.40 5.79 19.37
CA SER A 431 -12.20 7.23 19.21
C SER A 431 -13.50 8.02 19.30
N LEU A 432 -14.60 7.56 18.70
CA LEU A 432 -15.91 8.19 18.82
C LEU A 432 -16.42 8.17 20.26
N TYR A 433 -16.28 7.03 20.94
CA TYR A 433 -16.66 6.93 22.35
C TYR A 433 -15.85 7.90 23.21
N ALA A 434 -14.52 7.89 23.05
CA ALA A 434 -13.62 8.73 23.84
C ALA A 434 -13.86 10.24 23.62
N GLN A 435 -14.26 10.64 22.42
CA GLN A 435 -14.25 12.05 22.01
C GLN A 435 -15.65 12.67 21.94
N VAL A 436 -16.64 11.90 21.49
CA VAL A 436 -18.01 12.39 21.32
C VAL A 436 -18.84 12.03 22.53
N ILE A 437 -18.80 10.75 22.93
CA ILE A 437 -19.67 10.26 24.01
C ILE A 437 -19.17 10.77 25.35
N LEU A 438 -17.90 10.56 25.71
CA LEU A 438 -17.37 11.02 27.00
C LEU A 438 -17.48 12.54 27.20
N HIS A 439 -17.36 13.32 26.12
CA HIS A 439 -17.49 14.77 26.21
C HIS A 439 -18.92 15.23 26.49
N HIS A 440 -19.92 14.49 26.00
CA HIS A 440 -21.34 14.84 26.15
C HIS A 440 -22.04 14.12 27.31
N THR A 441 -21.56 12.94 27.71
CA THR A 441 -22.10 12.25 28.88
C THR A 441 -21.68 12.99 30.14
N SER A 442 -22.62 13.23 31.04
CA SER A 442 -22.32 13.85 32.33
C SER A 442 -21.14 13.13 33.01
N ASN A 443 -20.28 13.89 33.70
CA ASN A 443 -19.12 13.37 34.45
C ASN A 443 -19.46 12.20 35.40
N TRP A 444 -20.74 11.97 35.68
CA TRP A 444 -21.26 10.89 36.49
C TRP A 444 -21.14 9.50 35.83
N TRP A 445 -21.36 9.36 34.52
CA TRP A 445 -21.29 8.04 33.86
C TRP A 445 -19.86 7.47 33.90
N ILE A 446 -18.86 8.32 33.70
CA ILE A 446 -17.44 7.94 33.76
C ILE A 446 -17.03 7.52 35.17
N ARG A 447 -17.75 8.00 36.19
CA ARG A 447 -17.49 7.62 37.59
C ARG A 447 -18.14 6.29 37.96
N THR A 448 -19.04 5.74 37.14
CA THR A 448 -19.56 4.40 37.38
C THR A 448 -18.52 3.34 37.04
N LEU A 449 -18.58 2.21 37.72
CA LEU A 449 -17.72 1.05 37.45
C LEU A 449 -17.94 0.55 36.01
N GLU A 450 -19.18 0.58 35.54
CA GLU A 450 -19.58 0.17 34.19
C GLU A 450 -18.97 1.07 33.11
N GLY A 451 -19.07 2.39 33.28
CA GLY A 451 -18.52 3.35 32.34
C GLY A 451 -17.01 3.21 32.18
N ASN A 452 -16.30 2.97 33.29
CA ASN A 452 -14.85 2.70 33.27
C ASN A 452 -14.51 1.38 32.58
N LEU A 453 -15.21 0.29 32.93
CA LEU A 453 -14.94 -1.02 32.34
C LEU A 453 -15.23 -1.03 30.83
N LEU A 454 -16.33 -0.40 30.40
CA LEU A 454 -16.65 -0.25 28.99
C LEU A 454 -15.59 0.58 28.26
N TYR A 455 -15.15 1.69 28.86
CA TYR A 455 -14.10 2.53 28.29
C TYR A 455 -12.78 1.77 28.13
N ASP A 456 -12.32 1.09 29.19
CA ASP A 456 -11.08 0.30 29.17
C ASP A 456 -11.17 -0.84 28.15
N THR A 457 -12.34 -1.48 28.03
CA THR A 457 -12.59 -2.53 27.03
C THR A 457 -12.56 -1.97 25.61
N LEU A 458 -13.22 -0.84 25.33
CA LEU A 458 -13.21 -0.22 24.00
C LEU A 458 -11.81 0.25 23.60
N LEU A 459 -11.02 0.76 24.56
CA LEU A 459 -9.64 1.12 24.31
C LEU A 459 -8.77 -0.11 24.05
N MET A 460 -8.93 -1.18 24.82
CA MET A 460 -8.27 -2.45 24.52
C MET A 460 -8.60 -2.98 23.13
N ILE A 461 -9.87 -2.90 22.72
CA ILE A 461 -10.29 -3.25 21.36
C ILE A 461 -9.60 -2.33 20.35
N SER A 462 -9.46 -1.02 20.60
CA SER A 462 -8.77 -0.14 19.66
C SER A 462 -7.34 -0.60 19.35
N PHE A 463 -6.60 -1.07 20.37
CA PHE A 463 -5.24 -1.62 20.21
C PHE A 463 -5.16 -2.99 19.50
N THR A 464 -6.30 -3.62 19.16
CA THR A 464 -6.30 -4.80 18.27
C THR A 464 -5.57 -4.46 16.97
N ASN A 465 -5.66 -3.22 16.48
CA ASN A 465 -5.00 -2.79 15.25
C ASN A 465 -3.48 -3.03 15.28
N ASN A 466 -2.83 -2.85 16.44
CA ASN A 466 -1.40 -3.04 16.62
C ASN A 466 -1.01 -4.53 16.68
N GLY A 467 -1.91 -5.41 17.13
CA GLY A 467 -1.67 -6.86 17.17
C GLY A 467 -2.13 -7.63 15.92
N ALA A 468 -3.12 -7.11 15.18
CA ALA A 468 -3.79 -7.85 14.10
C ALA A 468 -3.04 -7.86 12.77
N SER A 469 -2.08 -6.96 12.57
CA SER A 469 -1.33 -6.81 11.31
C SER A 469 -0.76 -8.14 10.80
N PHE A 470 -0.14 -8.94 11.68
CA PHE A 470 0.39 -10.25 11.35
C PHE A 470 -0.70 -11.26 10.94
N PHE A 471 -1.78 -11.34 11.71
CA PHE A 471 -2.88 -12.27 11.45
C PHE A 471 -3.58 -11.97 10.12
N ILE A 472 -3.77 -10.68 9.78
CA ILE A 472 -4.30 -10.29 8.48
C ILE A 472 -3.38 -10.75 7.36
N LEU A 473 -2.07 -10.54 7.50
CA LEU A 473 -1.09 -10.98 6.49
C LEU A 473 -1.11 -12.50 6.34
N LEU A 474 -1.22 -13.23 7.44
CA LEU A 474 -1.37 -14.67 7.46
C LEU A 474 -2.65 -15.09 6.73
N CYS A 475 -3.80 -14.48 7.00
CA CYS A 475 -5.05 -14.87 6.36
C CYS A 475 -5.13 -14.46 4.88
N THR A 476 -4.59 -13.30 4.51
CA THR A 476 -4.79 -12.70 3.18
C THR A 476 -3.72 -13.04 2.15
N VAL A 477 -2.48 -13.34 2.56
CA VAL A 477 -1.35 -13.48 1.64
C VAL A 477 -0.79 -14.91 1.63
N ASN A 478 -1.14 -15.67 0.59
CA ASN A 478 -0.64 -17.04 0.37
C ASN A 478 0.90 -17.12 0.40
N GLY A 479 1.58 -16.13 -0.20
CA GLY A 479 3.04 -16.07 -0.19
C GLY A 479 3.63 -15.84 1.20
N PHE A 480 2.91 -15.13 2.07
CA PHE A 480 3.33 -14.93 3.47
C PHE A 480 3.13 -16.24 4.25
N ARG A 481 1.95 -16.89 4.14
CA ARG A 481 1.69 -18.21 4.73
C ARG A 481 2.73 -19.26 4.38
N SER A 482 3.10 -19.34 3.10
CA SER A 482 4.13 -20.29 2.63
C SER A 482 5.49 -20.04 3.27
N ARG A 483 5.83 -18.78 3.57
CA ARG A 483 7.08 -18.43 4.25
C ARG A 483 7.03 -18.67 5.74
N VAL A 484 5.91 -18.35 6.38
CA VAL A 484 5.68 -18.70 7.78
C VAL A 484 5.86 -20.21 7.93
N ARG A 485 5.22 -21.02 7.07
CA ARG A 485 5.42 -22.48 7.02
C ARG A 485 6.87 -22.87 6.77
N SER A 486 7.53 -22.26 5.78
CA SER A 486 8.95 -22.54 5.50
C SER A 486 9.87 -22.21 6.68
N PHE A 487 9.60 -21.12 7.39
CA PHE A 487 10.33 -20.70 8.58
C PHE A 487 10.20 -21.74 9.70
N TYR A 488 8.97 -22.22 9.97
CA TYR A 488 8.73 -23.28 10.96
C TYR A 488 9.23 -24.66 10.49
N CYS A 489 9.20 -24.97 9.20
CA CYS A 489 9.62 -26.26 8.68
C CYS A 489 11.15 -26.39 8.51
N CYS A 490 11.88 -25.30 8.23
CA CYS A 490 13.33 -25.34 8.04
C CYS A 490 14.09 -25.72 9.30
N GLU A 491 13.53 -25.47 10.48
CA GLU A 491 14.10 -25.91 11.76
C GLU A 491 14.15 -27.45 11.89
N ASN A 492 13.32 -28.16 11.15
CA ASN A 492 13.32 -29.64 11.16
C ASN A 492 14.30 -30.26 10.16
N SER A 493 14.72 -29.54 9.12
CA SER A 493 15.60 -30.09 8.07
C SER A 493 17.08 -30.06 8.45
N THR A 494 17.51 -29.14 9.31
CA THR A 494 18.90 -29.10 9.83
C THR A 494 19.24 -30.30 10.70
N LYS A 495 18.25 -30.94 11.34
CA LYS A 495 18.45 -32.17 12.13
C LYS A 495 18.73 -33.41 11.27
N LYS A 496 18.37 -33.42 9.97
CA LYS A 496 18.65 -34.55 9.07
C LYS A 496 20.00 -34.45 8.36
N LEU A 497 20.55 -33.25 8.18
CA LEU A 497 21.85 -33.10 7.49
C LEU A 497 23.07 -33.33 8.40
N THR A 498 22.93 -33.29 9.73
CA THR A 498 24.00 -33.70 10.65
C THR A 498 24.26 -35.21 10.66
N SER A 499 23.42 -36.02 10.01
CA SER A 499 23.64 -37.47 9.87
C SER A 499 24.49 -37.86 8.64
N TYR A 500 24.81 -36.93 7.73
CA TYR A 500 25.45 -37.26 6.45
C TYR A 500 26.81 -36.58 6.18
N GLY A 501 27.45 -36.00 7.21
CA GLY A 501 28.85 -35.57 7.12
C GLY A 501 29.18 -34.52 6.03
N GLN A 502 28.18 -33.81 5.50
CA GLN A 502 28.42 -32.75 4.51
C GLN A 502 28.51 -31.37 5.16
N PRO A 503 29.41 -30.49 4.66
CA PRO A 503 29.61 -29.15 5.19
C PRO A 503 28.34 -28.32 5.03
N ILE A 504 27.81 -27.89 6.17
CA ILE A 504 26.54 -27.15 6.29
C ILE A 504 26.72 -25.75 5.68
N PRO A 505 25.85 -25.32 4.73
CA PRO A 505 25.83 -23.93 4.30
C PRO A 505 25.43 -23.06 5.49
N THR A 506 26.24 -22.04 5.75
CA THR A 506 26.17 -21.08 6.87
C THR A 506 24.86 -20.27 6.88
N CYS A 507 23.77 -20.90 7.28
CA CYS A 507 22.56 -20.22 7.73
C CYS A 507 22.61 -20.17 9.26
N LEU A 508 22.64 -18.94 9.80
CA LEU A 508 22.63 -18.55 11.22
C LEU A 508 22.67 -19.71 12.23
N LYS A 509 23.84 -19.98 12.81
CA LYS A 509 23.96 -20.71 14.07
C LYS A 509 23.29 -19.88 15.17
N LEU A 510 22.05 -20.22 15.52
CA LEU A 510 21.48 -19.89 16.83
C LEU A 510 22.10 -20.84 17.88
N PRO A 511 22.39 -20.38 19.11
CA PRO A 511 22.99 -21.20 20.14
C PRO A 511 22.00 -22.29 20.58
N GLN A 512 22.34 -23.54 20.29
CA GLN A 512 21.60 -24.73 20.71
C GLN A 512 21.85 -24.98 22.20
N ASN A 513 20.85 -24.73 23.05
CA ASN A 513 20.78 -25.28 24.41
C ASN A 513 19.31 -25.48 24.79
N SER A 514 18.66 -26.48 24.20
CA SER A 514 17.43 -27.08 24.73
C SER A 514 17.13 -28.39 24.01
N GLN A 515 17.23 -29.49 24.76
CA GLN A 515 16.71 -30.79 24.36
C GLN A 515 15.18 -30.73 24.45
N CYS A 516 14.46 -30.80 23.33
CA CYS A 516 13.02 -31.00 23.33
C CYS A 516 12.72 -32.50 23.23
N VAL A 517 12.17 -33.04 24.32
CA VAL A 517 11.52 -34.35 24.42
C VAL A 517 10.25 -34.33 23.56
N SER A 518 10.12 -35.27 22.64
CA SER A 518 8.92 -35.47 21.82
C SER A 518 7.87 -36.27 22.60
N GLY A 519 6.73 -35.66 22.90
CA GLY A 519 5.50 -36.34 23.32
C GLY A 519 4.56 -36.53 22.13
N HIS A 520 3.94 -37.70 22.06
CA HIS A 520 2.99 -38.18 21.05
C HIS A 520 1.70 -37.37 20.95
#